data_AF-A0A6P2BJQ1-F1
#
_entry.id   AF-A0A6P2BJQ1-F1
#
_cell.length_a   1.000
_cell.length_b   1.000
_cell.length_c   1.000
_cell.angle_alpha   90.00
_cell.angle_beta   90.00
_cell.angle_gamma   90.00
#
_symmetry.space_group_name_H-M   'P 1'
#
loop_
_entity.id
_entity.type
_entity.pdbx_description
1 polymer ?
#
loop_
_entity_poly.entity_id
_entity_poly.type
_entity_poly.pdbx_seq_one_letter_code
_entity_poly.pdbx_strand_id
1 'polypeptide(L)'
;MRLLLIAALIAGVAWVLLRNVQERRQAWLARLALPGRWQGDQDGVHYRLELSGGLDGGQYQEVNEGPSGRHEEAGSWRLSGNSVVFEPEGGAACSCDLRLFESGRIGLHGPGRERRVYVRQGDNVVMLPRRRG
;
A
#
# COMPACT_ATOMS: atom_id res chain seq x y z
N MET A 1 27.38 -29.16 -26.10
CA MET A 1 27.33 -27.78 -26.64
C MET A 1 25.91 -27.24 -26.83
N ARG A 2 25.00 -27.92 -27.55
CA ARG A 2 23.61 -27.44 -27.77
C ARG A 2 22.82 -27.15 -26.49
N LEU A 3 22.88 -28.02 -25.49
CA LEU A 3 22.17 -27.83 -24.21
C LEU A 3 22.69 -26.63 -23.41
N LEU A 4 23.99 -26.35 -23.46
CA LEU A 4 24.60 -25.20 -22.79
C LEU A 4 24.18 -23.88 -23.44
N LEU A 5 24.06 -23.85 -24.77
CA LEU A 5 23.55 -22.69 -25.50
C LEU A 5 22.08 -22.41 -25.17
N ILE A 6 21.25 -23.45 -25.05
CA ILE A 6 19.85 -23.31 -24.66
C ILE A 6 19.74 -22.81 -23.22
N ALA A 7 20.54 -23.36 -22.29
CA ALA A 7 20.55 -22.91 -20.90
C ALA A 7 21.00 -21.44 -20.76
N ALA A 8 22.04 -21.03 -21.49
CA ALA A 8 22.50 -19.65 -21.52
C ALA A 8 21.45 -18.70 -22.11
N LEU A 9 20.72 -19.13 -23.14
CA LEU A 9 19.63 -18.36 -23.73
C LEU A 9 18.47 -18.19 -22.74
N ILE A 10 18.05 -19.27 -22.06
CA ILE A 10 16.98 -19.22 -21.05
C ILE A 10 17.40 -18.31 -19.88
N ALA A 11 18.64 -18.41 -19.41
CA ALA A 11 19.16 -17.55 -18.35
C ALA A 11 19.19 -16.08 -18.79
N GLY A 12 19.60 -15.79 -20.02
CA GLY A 12 19.59 -14.44 -20.58
C GLY A 12 18.19 -13.84 -20.67
N VAL A 13 17.22 -14.62 -21.16
CA VAL A 13 15.82 -14.19 -21.24
C VAL A 13 15.22 -13.99 -19.84
N ALA A 14 15.46 -14.91 -18.91
CA ALA A 14 15.02 -14.79 -17.52
C ALA A 14 15.58 -13.53 -16.86
N TRP A 15 16.87 -13.25 -17.07
CA TRP A 15 17.53 -12.04 -16.58
C TRP A 15 16.88 -10.77 -17.10
N VAL A 16 16.66 -10.68 -18.42
CA VAL A 16 16.02 -9.50 -19.04
C VAL A 16 14.59 -9.30 -18.54
N LEU A 17 13.82 -10.38 -18.39
CA LEU A 17 12.46 -10.31 -17.84
C LEU A 17 12.45 -9.83 -16.39
N LEU A 18 13.34 -10.36 -15.55
CA LEU A 18 13.46 -9.93 -14.15
C LEU A 18 13.86 -8.46 -14.04
N ARG A 19 14.80 -8.00 -14.87
CA ARG A 19 15.24 -6.60 -14.88
C ARG A 19 14.11 -5.65 -15.30
N ASN A 20 13.38 -5.99 -16.37
CA ASN A 20 12.23 -5.21 -16.83
C ASN A 20 11.10 -5.15 -15.79
N VAL A 21 10.87 -6.23 -15.04
CA VAL A 21 9.89 -6.24 -13.95
C VAL A 21 10.34 -5.29 -12.83
N GLN A 22 11.62 -5.29 -12.46
CA GLN A 22 12.16 -4.39 -11.45
C GLN A 22 12.06 -2.92 -11.86
N GLU A 23 12.46 -2.56 -13.08
CA GLU A 23 12.43 -1.18 -13.58
C GLU A 23 11.00 -0.64 -13.73
N ARG A 24 10.07 -1.45 -14.27
CA ARG A 24 8.66 -1.09 -14.35
C ARG A 24 8.05 -0.93 -12.96
N ARG A 25 8.44 -1.77 -12.01
CA ARG A 25 7.97 -1.68 -10.61
C ARG A 25 8.48 -0.44 -9.91
N GLN A 26 9.73 -0.02 -10.13
CA GLN A 26 10.28 1.23 -9.60
C GLN A 26 9.62 2.47 -10.21
N ALA A 27 9.46 2.51 -11.54
CA ALA A 27 8.76 3.60 -12.23
C ALA A 27 7.27 3.67 -11.84
N TRP A 28 6.68 2.54 -11.46
CA TRP A 28 5.30 2.45 -10.99
C TRP A 28 5.16 2.88 -9.52
N LEU A 29 6.12 2.54 -8.65
CA LEU A 29 6.21 3.07 -7.28
C LEU A 29 6.35 4.60 -7.26
N ALA A 30 7.12 5.17 -8.18
CA ALA A 30 7.25 6.61 -8.36
C ALA A 30 5.94 7.30 -8.83
N ARG A 31 4.95 6.53 -9.29
CA ARG A 31 3.61 7.02 -9.70
C ARG A 31 2.52 6.79 -8.65
N LEU A 32 2.85 6.21 -7.49
CA LEU A 32 1.84 6.02 -6.46
C LEU A 32 1.32 7.37 -5.96
N ALA A 33 0.03 7.43 -5.65
CA ALA A 33 -0.53 8.48 -4.82
C ALA A 33 -0.84 7.88 -3.45
N LEU A 34 0.22 7.43 -2.74
CA LEU A 34 0.10 6.89 -1.37
C LEU A 34 -0.56 7.88 -0.42
N PRO A 35 -0.20 9.19 -0.45
CA PRO A 35 -0.93 10.17 0.32
C PRO A 35 -2.43 10.16 0.01
N GLY A 36 -3.23 10.17 1.06
CA GLY A 36 -4.68 10.13 1.02
C GLY A 36 -5.27 9.24 2.10
N ARG A 37 -6.60 9.10 2.02
CA ARG A 37 -7.38 8.27 2.94
C ARG A 37 -7.64 6.91 2.33
N TRP A 38 -7.50 5.90 3.17
CA TRP A 38 -7.58 4.50 2.85
C TRP A 38 -8.52 3.85 3.86
N GLN A 39 -9.39 2.97 3.40
CA GLN A 39 -10.33 2.27 4.25
C GLN A 39 -10.43 0.80 3.87
N GLY A 40 -10.74 -0.06 4.82
CA GLY A 40 -11.09 -1.43 4.53
C GLY A 40 -11.80 -2.08 5.70
N ASP A 41 -12.11 -3.34 5.48
CA ASP A 41 -12.84 -4.18 6.40
C ASP A 41 -12.24 -5.57 6.34
N GLN A 42 -11.94 -6.12 7.52
CA GLN A 42 -11.50 -7.50 7.65
C GLN A 42 -12.02 -8.04 8.98
N ASP A 43 -12.65 -9.21 8.94
CA ASP A 43 -13.10 -9.95 10.12
C ASP A 43 -13.99 -9.11 11.06
N GLY A 44 -14.80 -8.20 10.50
CA GLY A 44 -15.69 -7.30 11.26
C GLY A 44 -14.97 -6.14 11.94
N VAL A 45 -13.71 -5.89 11.59
CA VAL A 45 -12.95 -4.71 11.99
C VAL A 45 -12.85 -3.76 10.80
N HIS A 46 -13.44 -2.58 10.94
CA HIS A 46 -13.26 -1.48 10.01
C HIS A 46 -11.96 -0.76 10.33
N TYR A 47 -11.11 -0.56 9.34
CA TYR A 47 -9.88 0.19 9.50
C TYR A 47 -9.81 1.37 8.54
N ARG A 48 -9.36 2.51 9.04
CA ARG A 48 -9.13 3.73 8.28
C ARG A 48 -7.69 4.16 8.49
N LEU A 49 -6.96 4.36 7.40
CA LEU A 49 -5.58 4.84 7.39
C LEU A 49 -5.50 6.12 6.57
N GLU A 50 -5.03 7.20 7.17
CA GLU A 50 -4.74 8.45 6.50
C GLU A 50 -3.22 8.62 6.42
N LEU A 51 -2.71 8.73 5.19
CA LEU A 51 -1.30 9.01 4.90
C LEU A 51 -1.20 10.44 4.40
N SER A 52 -0.42 11.26 5.07
CA SER A 52 -0.13 12.65 4.68
C SER A 52 1.35 12.80 4.34
N GLY A 53 1.69 13.88 3.63
CA GLY A 53 3.06 14.16 3.19
C GLY A 53 3.28 13.83 1.71
N GLY A 54 4.48 13.36 1.40
CA GLY A 54 4.91 13.07 0.04
C GLY A 54 4.94 11.57 -0.26
N LEU A 55 5.47 11.23 -1.43
CA LEU A 55 5.63 9.83 -1.84
C LEU A 55 6.63 9.04 -0.98
N ASP A 56 7.66 9.72 -0.51
CA ASP A 56 8.74 9.10 0.26
C ASP A 56 8.39 8.94 1.75
N GLY A 57 7.36 9.66 2.22
CA GLY A 57 6.89 9.59 3.59
C GLY A 57 6.16 10.83 4.10
N GLY A 58 5.79 10.78 5.37
CA GLY A 58 5.14 11.86 6.10
C GLY A 58 4.51 11.38 7.39
N GLN A 59 3.34 11.91 7.75
CA GLN A 59 2.62 11.53 8.97
C GLN A 59 1.44 10.62 8.61
N TYR A 60 1.12 9.69 9.50
CA TYR A 60 -0.06 8.83 9.37
C TYR A 60 -0.94 8.89 10.61
N GLN A 61 -2.21 8.58 10.38
CA GLN A 61 -3.19 8.28 11.42
C GLN A 61 -3.95 7.02 11.02
N GLU A 62 -4.10 6.08 11.94
CA GLU A 62 -4.90 4.88 11.74
C GLU A 62 -5.96 4.77 12.84
N VAL A 63 -7.18 4.43 12.43
CA VAL A 63 -8.30 4.13 13.33
C VAL A 63 -8.82 2.75 12.98
N ASN A 64 -8.88 1.86 13.97
CA ASN A 64 -9.43 0.52 13.86
C ASN A 64 -10.67 0.44 14.77
N GLU A 65 -11.83 0.11 14.21
CA GLU A 65 -13.11 0.00 14.92
C GLU A 65 -13.63 -1.43 14.76
N GLY A 66 -13.80 -2.14 15.87
CA GLY A 66 -14.28 -3.52 15.85
C GLY A 66 -14.95 -3.95 17.16
N PRO A 67 -15.20 -5.27 17.33
CA PRO A 67 -15.88 -5.82 18.51
C PRO A 67 -15.17 -5.52 19.84
N SER A 68 -13.84 -5.36 19.80
CA SER A 68 -13.00 -5.01 20.95
C SER A 68 -12.98 -3.51 21.26
N GLY A 69 -13.70 -2.68 20.50
CA GLY A 69 -13.73 -1.23 20.63
C GLY A 69 -12.95 -0.51 19.54
N ARG A 70 -12.69 0.78 19.77
CA ARG A 70 -11.96 1.68 18.87
C ARG A 70 -10.52 1.84 19.34
N HIS A 71 -9.59 1.63 18.43
CA HIS A 71 -8.15 1.83 18.63
C HIS A 71 -7.64 2.87 17.65
N GLU A 72 -6.82 3.81 18.13
CA GLU A 72 -6.21 4.86 17.32
C GLU A 72 -4.69 4.77 17.44
N GLU A 73 -3.98 4.98 16.34
CA GLU A 73 -2.53 5.04 16.26
C GLU A 73 -2.12 6.20 15.36
N ALA A 74 -1.06 6.91 15.72
CA ALA A 74 -0.48 7.96 14.89
C ALA A 74 1.06 7.89 14.94
N GLY A 75 1.69 8.47 13.92
CA GLY A 75 3.14 8.58 13.85
C GLY A 75 3.64 8.90 12.45
N SER A 76 4.90 8.58 12.20
CA SER A 76 5.52 8.84 10.89
C SER A 76 5.48 7.58 10.01
N TRP A 77 5.45 7.79 8.70
CA TRP A 77 5.59 6.71 7.73
C TRP A 77 6.61 7.07 6.66
N ARG A 78 7.26 6.06 6.09
CA ARG A 78 8.17 6.22 4.95
C ARG A 78 8.10 5.05 4.00
N LEU A 79 8.26 5.33 2.71
CA LEU A 79 8.36 4.29 1.70
C LEU A 79 9.81 3.80 1.60
N SER A 80 10.02 2.50 1.77
CA SER A 80 11.34 1.87 1.64
C SER A 80 11.25 0.71 0.67
N GLY A 81 11.59 0.98 -0.60
CA GLY A 81 11.48 0.02 -1.69
C GLY A 81 10.05 -0.46 -1.90
N ASN A 82 9.74 -1.66 -1.40
CA ASN A 82 8.42 -2.29 -1.51
C ASN A 82 7.71 -2.44 -0.16
N SER A 83 8.18 -1.73 0.86
CA SER A 83 7.60 -1.77 2.18
C SER A 83 7.28 -0.35 2.64
N VAL A 84 6.21 -0.21 3.41
CA VAL A 84 5.94 1.00 4.18
C VAL A 84 6.44 0.74 5.59
N VAL A 85 7.34 1.60 6.05
CA VAL A 85 7.80 1.60 7.44
C VAL A 85 6.94 2.59 8.20
N PHE A 86 6.32 2.12 9.28
CA PHE A 86 5.57 2.95 10.23
C PHE A 86 6.38 3.10 11.50
N GLU A 87 6.43 4.32 12.03
CA GLU A 87 7.11 4.69 13.26
C GLU A 87 6.05 5.33 14.19
N PRO A 88 5.35 4.54 15.01
CA PRO A 88 4.31 5.03 15.90
C PRO A 88 4.89 5.95 16.97
N GLU A 89 4.17 7.00 17.39
CA GLU A 89 4.65 7.97 18.40
C GLU A 89 4.99 7.34 19.76
N GLY A 90 4.36 6.21 20.10
CA GLY A 90 4.58 5.48 21.36
C GLY A 90 5.01 4.02 21.18
N GLY A 91 5.45 3.63 19.99
CA GLY A 91 5.65 2.23 19.62
C GLY A 91 6.96 1.94 18.92
N ALA A 92 7.24 0.66 18.69
CA ALA A 92 8.36 0.23 17.88
C ALA A 92 8.03 0.41 16.39
N ALA A 93 9.05 0.82 15.62
CA ALA A 93 8.92 0.87 14.18
C ALA A 93 8.59 -0.52 13.61
N CYS A 94 7.69 -0.58 12.64
CA CYS A 94 7.31 -1.80 11.95
C CYS A 94 7.38 -1.62 10.43
N SER A 95 7.87 -2.66 9.75
CA SER A 95 7.91 -2.70 8.29
C SER A 95 6.75 -3.57 7.80
N CYS A 96 5.94 -3.01 6.90
CA CYS A 96 4.85 -3.71 6.24
C CYS A 96 5.14 -3.83 4.76
N ASP A 97 5.04 -5.04 4.21
CA ASP A 97 5.10 -5.24 2.77
C ASP A 97 3.93 -4.55 2.08
N LEU A 98 4.24 -3.66 1.16
CA LEU A 98 3.29 -2.94 0.34
C LEU A 98 3.01 -3.73 -0.94
N ARG A 99 1.78 -4.24 -1.01
CA ARG A 99 1.20 -4.75 -2.25
C ARG A 99 0.29 -3.70 -2.82
N LEU A 100 0.27 -3.64 -4.13
CA LEU A 100 -0.53 -2.68 -4.85
C LEU A 100 -1.37 -3.48 -5.82
N PHE A 101 -2.65 -3.18 -5.80
CA PHE A 101 -3.61 -3.77 -6.72
C PHE A 101 -3.97 -2.71 -7.77
N GLU A 102 -4.64 -3.12 -8.86
CA GLU A 102 -5.14 -2.15 -9.84
C GLU A 102 -6.11 -1.14 -9.19
N SER A 103 -6.06 0.11 -9.67
CA SER A 103 -6.89 1.27 -9.33
C SER A 103 -7.35 1.40 -7.86
N GLY A 104 -6.62 2.18 -7.07
CA GLY A 104 -7.11 2.67 -5.78
C GLY A 104 -7.20 1.61 -4.68
N ARG A 105 -6.43 0.53 -4.76
CA ARG A 105 -6.37 -0.51 -3.71
C ARG A 105 -4.92 -0.84 -3.35
N ILE A 106 -4.65 -0.94 -2.06
CA ILE A 106 -3.35 -1.34 -1.53
C ILE A 106 -3.52 -2.47 -0.53
N GLY A 107 -2.50 -3.31 -0.40
CA GLY A 107 -2.40 -4.32 0.64
C GLY A 107 -1.19 -4.02 1.51
N LEU A 108 -1.37 -4.09 2.82
CA LEU A 108 -0.28 -4.09 3.79
C LEU A 108 -0.21 -5.46 4.45
N HIS A 109 1.01 -5.97 4.62
CA HIS A 109 1.26 -7.18 5.37
C HIS A 109 2.48 -7.01 6.26
N GLY A 110 2.25 -7.04 7.57
CA GLY A 110 3.29 -6.92 8.57
C GLY A 110 2.68 -6.75 9.97
N PRO A 111 3.53 -6.53 10.99
CA PRO A 111 3.09 -6.41 12.37
C PRO A 111 1.97 -5.37 12.53
N GLY A 112 0.86 -5.77 13.16
CA GLY A 112 -0.31 -4.92 13.37
C GLY A 112 -1.21 -4.72 12.13
N ARG A 113 -0.76 -5.12 10.93
CA ARG A 113 -1.49 -4.96 9.66
C ARG A 113 -1.44 -6.24 8.84
N GLU A 114 -1.80 -7.35 9.47
CA GLU A 114 -1.66 -8.66 8.85
C GLU A 114 -2.66 -8.86 7.71
N ARG A 115 -2.15 -8.87 6.47
CA ARG A 115 -2.90 -9.12 5.23
C ARG A 115 -4.06 -8.16 4.99
N ARG A 116 -3.98 -6.93 5.52
CA ARG A 116 -5.02 -5.92 5.36
C ARG A 116 -5.06 -5.39 3.94
N VAL A 117 -6.26 -5.28 3.37
CA VAL A 117 -6.47 -4.65 2.06
C VAL A 117 -7.24 -3.36 2.25
N TYR A 118 -6.69 -2.26 1.78
CA TYR A 118 -7.31 -0.95 1.81
C TYR A 118 -7.76 -0.53 0.41
N VAL A 119 -8.85 0.22 0.37
CA VAL A 119 -9.40 0.90 -0.79
C VAL A 119 -9.27 2.39 -0.54
N ARG A 120 -8.79 3.14 -1.53
CA ARG A 120 -8.68 4.58 -1.47
C ARG A 120 -10.07 5.17 -1.34
N GLN A 121 -10.28 6.01 -0.35
CA GLN A 121 -11.49 6.81 -0.26
C GLN A 121 -11.38 7.88 -1.35
N GLY A 122 -12.18 7.74 -2.41
CA GLY A 122 -12.35 8.82 -3.38
C GLY A 122 -13.14 9.94 -2.73
N ASP A 123 -12.70 11.19 -2.88
CA ASP A 123 -13.47 12.38 -2.52
C ASP A 123 -14.69 12.55 -3.46
N ASN A 124 -15.60 11.58 -3.48
CA ASN A 124 -16.84 11.67 -4.24
C ASN A 124 -17.86 12.48 -3.43
N VAL A 125 -17.67 13.80 -3.39
CA VAL A 125 -18.77 14.72 -3.11
C VAL A 125 -19.65 14.76 -4.36
N VAL A 126 -20.57 13.81 -4.50
CA VAL A 126 -21.68 13.95 -5.45
C VAL A 126 -22.75 14.80 -4.75
N MET A 127 -22.75 16.11 -5.01
CA MET A 127 -23.91 16.93 -4.70
C MET A 127 -25.08 16.46 -5.56
N LEU A 128 -26.05 15.79 -4.96
CA LEU A 128 -27.34 15.51 -5.60
C LEU A 128 -28.07 16.85 -5.77
N PRO A 129 -28.35 17.32 -7.00
CA PRO A 129 -29.27 18.43 -7.17
C PRO A 129 -30.65 18.00 -6.68
N ARG A 130 -31.12 18.64 -5.62
CA ARG A 130 -32.46 18.43 -5.05
C ARG A 130 -33.49 18.90 -6.08
N ARG A 131 -33.99 17.99 -6.91
CA ARG A 131 -35.08 18.27 -7.84
C ARG A 131 -36.34 18.53 -7.01
N ARG A 132 -36.69 19.81 -6.84
CA ARG A 132 -38.03 20.19 -6.38
C ARG A 132 -39.02 19.76 -7.47
N GLY A 133 -39.88 18.82 -7.13
CA GLY A 133 -41.14 18.53 -7.82
C GLY A 133 -42.27 18.86 -6.87
#